data_AF-A0AAP5D2Q9-F1
#
_entry.id   AF-A0AAP5D2Q9-F1
#
_cell.length_a   1.000
_cell.length_b   1.000
_cell.length_c   1.000
_cell.angle_alpha   90.00
_cell.angle_beta   90.00
_cell.angle_gamma   90.00
#
_symmetry.space_group_name_H-M   'P 1'
#
loop_
_entity.id
_entity.type
_entity.pdbx_description
1 polymer ?
#
loop_
_entity_poly.entity_id
_entity_poly.type
_entity_poly.pdbx_seq_one_letter_code
_entity_poly.pdbx_strand_id
1 'polypeptide(L)'
;MAAGVLSSTGNGRARTWARIGIVVQFLALLRILAQYLWLEAHGAAAFTAASGHPWVVGALLTATLALATVRLYFGGRFRAAAAVAGLTVAVLLVYRFVVPGVASAAPVGPEAPRGAATADTTPASRSVALTFDDLPWADAEVPLDSVAERTRRMLAVLRAHGAPGVAFVIGRRVLADGDAGRRLDLLRAWRDAGVELGNHTWSHLSFQNTPLDRYEDDVLRGDAVPRLLMGEVGKTPHFFRPPFNQTGRTRVARDAFAAFLAERGYALAPFTVEDVDYAFDDLYRAAGGDTASQARIGRTYLAHFDTAMAFGERLSRETFGREIPQVLLLHADDLNALYLGRLLAHLEARGYRFVSLKTALADSAYATPDGYVGRYGISWLHRWRKGLGLPSRLREEPDPPAWVLQDYQALHRK
;
A
#
# COMPACT_ATOMS: atom_id res chain seq x y z
N MET A 1 -6.34 -63.53 17.70
CA MET A 1 -6.04 -62.42 16.76
C MET A 1 -6.62 -61.09 17.29
N ALA A 2 -6.05 -60.52 18.35
CA ALA A 2 -6.53 -59.26 18.94
C ALA A 2 -5.41 -58.45 19.62
N ALA A 3 -4.29 -58.25 18.93
CA ALA A 3 -3.18 -57.40 19.41
C ALA A 3 -2.70 -56.36 18.37
N GLY A 4 -3.39 -56.20 17.23
CA GLY A 4 -2.90 -55.41 16.09
C GLY A 4 -3.46 -54.00 15.94
N VAL A 5 -4.51 -53.60 16.68
CA VAL A 5 -5.28 -52.38 16.35
C VAL A 5 -4.94 -51.17 17.23
N LEU A 6 -4.28 -51.35 18.38
CA LEU A 6 -3.93 -50.24 19.29
C LEU A 6 -2.60 -49.52 18.97
N SER A 7 -1.76 -50.03 18.04
CA SER A 7 -0.47 -49.40 17.71
C SER A 7 -0.54 -48.38 16.55
N SER A 8 -1.60 -48.42 15.73
CA SER A 8 -1.70 -47.59 14.52
C SER A 8 -2.05 -46.13 14.81
N THR A 9 -2.87 -45.87 15.83
CA THR A 9 -3.34 -44.52 16.21
C THR A 9 -2.24 -43.68 16.88
N GLY A 10 -1.40 -44.32 17.70
CA GLY A 10 -0.26 -43.68 18.37
C GLY A 10 0.84 -43.24 17.40
N ASN A 11 1.13 -44.07 16.39
CA ASN A 11 2.10 -43.73 15.34
C ASN A 11 1.59 -42.65 14.39
N GLY A 12 0.28 -42.63 14.08
CA GLY A 12 -0.34 -41.56 13.28
C GLY A 12 -0.16 -40.18 13.91
N ARG A 13 -0.49 -40.04 15.21
CA ARG A 13 -0.29 -38.78 15.95
C ARG A 13 1.19 -38.40 16.04
N ALA A 14 2.07 -39.35 16.38
CA ALA A 14 3.51 -39.09 16.48
C ALA A 14 4.10 -38.62 15.14
N ARG A 15 3.64 -39.18 14.02
CA ARG A 15 4.05 -38.77 12.68
C ARG A 15 3.62 -37.35 12.34
N THR A 16 2.39 -36.96 12.70
CA THR A 16 1.90 -35.58 12.53
C THR A 16 2.72 -34.60 13.34
N TRP A 17 2.98 -34.89 14.63
CA TRP A 17 3.81 -34.05 15.48
C TRP A 17 5.25 -33.93 14.98
N ALA A 18 5.83 -35.02 14.46
CA ALA A 18 7.16 -34.97 13.85
C ALA A 18 7.19 -34.08 12.59
N ARG A 19 6.16 -34.11 11.73
CA ARG A 19 6.06 -33.22 10.56
C ARG A 19 5.96 -31.75 10.96
N ILE A 20 5.09 -31.44 11.92
CA ILE A 20 4.96 -30.08 12.47
C ILE A 20 6.30 -29.62 13.05
N GLY A 21 6.95 -30.48 13.82
CA GLY A 21 8.26 -30.23 14.41
C GLY A 21 9.33 -29.88 13.37
N ILE A 22 9.41 -30.66 12.28
CA ILE A 22 10.34 -30.39 11.17
C ILE A 22 10.04 -29.01 10.55
N VAL A 23 8.78 -28.69 10.25
CA VAL A 23 8.41 -27.39 9.67
C VAL A 23 8.80 -26.24 10.60
N VAL A 24 8.53 -26.36 11.90
CA VAL A 24 8.89 -25.35 12.91
C VAL A 24 10.41 -25.16 12.97
N GLN A 25 11.20 -26.23 12.91
CA GLN A 25 12.66 -26.14 12.89
C GLN A 25 13.20 -25.44 11.63
N PHE A 26 12.62 -25.71 10.45
CA PHE A 26 12.99 -25.01 9.21
C PHE A 26 12.63 -23.52 9.26
N LEU A 27 11.44 -23.17 9.76
CA LEU A 27 11.04 -21.78 9.95
C LEU A 27 11.94 -21.05 10.95
N ALA A 28 12.34 -21.72 12.03
CA ALA A 28 13.30 -21.18 13.00
C ALA A 28 14.66 -20.91 12.36
N LEU A 29 15.17 -21.87 11.55
CA LEU A 29 16.44 -21.70 10.83
C LEU A 29 16.39 -20.53 9.85
N LEU A 30 15.33 -20.45 9.03
CA LEU A 30 15.13 -19.35 8.08
C LEU A 30 15.08 -17.99 8.79
N ARG A 31 14.37 -17.92 9.92
CA ARG A 31 14.29 -16.70 10.73
C ARG A 31 15.67 -16.28 11.27
N ILE A 32 16.47 -17.22 11.77
CA ILE A 32 17.82 -16.95 12.31
C ILE A 32 18.74 -16.43 11.19
N LEU A 33 18.71 -17.07 10.01
CA LEU A 33 19.52 -16.67 8.86
C LEU A 33 19.09 -15.31 8.30
N ALA A 34 17.78 -15.07 8.16
CA ALA A 34 17.26 -13.78 7.69
C ALA A 34 17.66 -12.63 8.62
N GLN A 35 17.63 -12.86 9.94
CA GLN A 35 18.05 -11.86 10.91
C GLN A 35 19.56 -11.60 10.84
N TYR A 36 20.39 -12.64 10.66
CA TYR A 36 21.83 -12.50 10.44
C TYR A 36 22.13 -11.64 9.20
N LEU A 37 21.54 -12.00 8.05
CA LEU A 37 21.75 -11.28 6.78
C LEU A 37 21.26 -9.83 6.85
N TRP A 38 20.15 -9.59 7.55
CA TRP A 38 19.64 -8.24 7.76
C TRP A 38 20.62 -7.38 8.59
N LEU A 39 21.16 -7.94 9.68
CA LEU A 39 22.15 -7.27 10.54
C LEU A 39 23.46 -7.03 9.79
N GLU A 40 23.91 -7.98 8.99
CA GLU A 40 25.11 -7.86 8.15
C GLU A 40 24.94 -6.75 7.10
N ALA A 41 23.78 -6.65 6.46
CA ALA A 41 23.52 -5.66 5.41
C ALA A 41 23.21 -4.25 5.93
N HIS A 42 22.64 -4.10 7.14
CA HIS A 42 22.10 -2.80 7.62
C HIS A 42 22.65 -2.35 8.99
N GLY A 43 23.47 -3.16 9.68
CA GLY A 43 23.96 -2.88 11.04
C GLY A 43 25.28 -2.10 11.13
N ALA A 44 25.61 -1.26 10.14
CA ALA A 44 26.96 -0.79 9.82
C ALA A 44 27.74 0.00 10.90
N ALA A 45 27.13 0.34 12.04
CA ALA A 45 27.85 0.97 13.17
C ALA A 45 28.14 0.00 14.35
N ALA A 46 27.55 -1.19 14.39
CA ALA A 46 27.64 -2.12 15.53
C ALA A 46 27.82 -3.61 15.15
N PHE A 47 27.80 -3.95 13.85
CA PHE A 47 28.02 -5.32 13.41
C PHE A 47 29.51 -5.67 13.40
N THR A 48 29.90 -6.62 14.25
CA THR A 48 31.26 -7.16 14.39
C THR A 48 31.16 -8.68 14.36
N ALA A 49 32.30 -9.37 14.18
CA ALA A 49 32.34 -10.83 14.31
C ALA A 49 31.75 -11.31 15.66
N ALA A 50 31.92 -10.52 16.73
CA ALA A 50 31.37 -10.82 18.05
C ALA A 50 29.83 -10.70 18.11
N SER A 51 29.21 -9.74 17.41
CA SER A 51 27.74 -9.61 17.37
C SER A 51 27.07 -10.53 16.35
N GLY A 52 27.80 -11.04 15.35
CA GLY A 52 27.34 -12.09 14.43
C GLY A 52 27.41 -13.51 15.03
N HIS A 53 28.38 -13.78 15.91
CA HIS A 53 28.65 -15.12 16.45
C HIS A 53 27.42 -15.83 17.07
N PRO A 54 26.54 -15.16 17.86
CA PRO A 54 25.35 -15.81 18.40
C PRO A 54 24.37 -16.33 17.33
N TRP A 55 24.24 -15.62 16.21
CA TRP A 55 23.33 -16.00 15.13
C TRP A 55 23.87 -17.17 14.32
N VAL A 56 25.18 -17.19 14.07
CA VAL A 56 25.85 -18.31 13.40
C VAL A 56 25.74 -19.58 14.24
N VAL A 57 26.00 -19.48 15.56
CA VAL A 57 25.86 -20.61 16.49
C VAL A 57 24.40 -21.09 16.57
N GLY A 58 23.44 -20.16 16.67
CA GLY A 58 22.02 -20.50 16.64
C GLY A 58 21.59 -21.21 15.35
N ALA A 59 22.12 -20.78 14.20
CA ALA A 59 21.84 -21.41 12.90
C ALA A 59 22.41 -22.82 12.82
N LEU A 60 23.67 -23.02 13.24
CA LEU A 60 24.34 -24.32 13.26
C LEU A 60 23.64 -25.32 14.20
N LEU A 61 23.25 -24.87 15.39
CA LEU A 61 22.48 -25.68 16.34
C LEU A 61 21.13 -26.10 15.75
N THR A 62 20.40 -25.15 15.16
CA THR A 62 19.08 -25.43 14.56
C THR A 62 19.20 -26.38 13.36
N ALA A 63 20.18 -26.16 12.49
CA ALA A 63 20.42 -27.01 11.32
C ALA A 63 20.80 -28.45 11.72
N THR A 64 21.65 -28.60 12.74
CA THR A 64 22.08 -29.92 13.24
C THR A 64 20.90 -30.70 13.83
N LEU A 65 20.06 -30.04 14.64
CA LEU A 65 18.89 -30.66 15.25
C LEU A 65 17.78 -30.94 14.24
N ALA A 66 17.60 -30.07 13.24
CA ALA A 66 16.70 -30.32 12.12
C ALA A 66 17.14 -31.56 11.32
N LEU A 67 18.44 -31.68 11.01
CA LEU A 67 18.99 -32.85 10.33
C LEU A 67 18.78 -34.14 11.12
N ALA A 68 19.01 -34.12 12.44
CA ALA A 68 18.74 -35.26 13.31
C ALA A 68 17.24 -35.64 13.30
N THR A 69 16.36 -34.65 13.35
CA THR A 69 14.90 -34.84 13.31
C THR A 69 14.45 -35.46 12.00
N VAL A 70 14.96 -34.97 10.87
CA VAL A 70 14.68 -35.49 9.53
C VAL A 70 15.16 -36.94 9.39
N ARG A 71 16.38 -37.25 9.86
CA ARG A 71 16.92 -38.63 9.85
C ARG A 71 16.05 -39.60 10.68
N LEU A 72 15.62 -39.17 11.88
CA LEU A 72 14.72 -39.97 12.72
C LEU A 72 13.35 -40.17 12.07
N TYR A 73 12.82 -39.14 11.41
CA TYR A 73 11.54 -39.19 10.72
C TYR A 73 11.57 -40.18 9.55
N PHE A 74 12.59 -40.12 8.68
CA PHE A 74 12.74 -41.06 7.57
C PHE A 74 13.14 -42.48 8.00
N GLY A 75 13.77 -42.62 9.17
CA GLY A 75 14.01 -43.92 9.82
C GLY A 75 12.81 -44.51 10.56
N GLY A 76 11.61 -43.93 10.42
CA GLY A 76 10.37 -44.42 11.04
C GLY A 76 10.25 -44.17 12.55
N ARG A 77 11.18 -43.44 13.16
CA ARG A 77 11.24 -43.17 14.61
C ARG A 77 10.48 -41.89 14.97
N PHE A 78 9.18 -41.83 14.68
CA PHE A 78 8.39 -40.59 14.76
C PHE A 78 8.30 -39.97 16.17
N ARG A 79 8.22 -40.78 17.22
CA ARG A 79 8.23 -40.28 18.61
C ARG A 79 9.55 -39.60 18.96
N ALA A 80 10.67 -40.21 18.56
CA ALA A 80 11.98 -39.63 18.76
C ALA A 80 12.15 -38.34 17.94
N ALA A 81 11.67 -38.32 16.68
CA ALA A 81 11.67 -37.11 15.86
C ALA A 81 10.86 -35.98 16.51
N ALA A 82 9.65 -36.25 16.99
CA ALA A 82 8.83 -35.25 17.68
C ALA A 82 9.51 -34.73 18.97
N ALA A 83 10.16 -35.62 19.74
CA ALA A 83 10.90 -35.24 20.94
C ALA A 83 12.10 -34.33 20.63
N VAL A 84 12.90 -34.66 19.61
CA VAL A 84 14.04 -33.83 19.18
C VAL A 84 13.57 -32.47 18.66
N ALA A 85 12.45 -32.43 17.93
CA ALA A 85 11.85 -31.17 17.50
C ALA A 85 11.41 -30.29 18.67
N GLY A 86 10.73 -30.86 19.67
CA GLY A 86 10.35 -30.15 20.89
C GLY A 86 11.56 -29.66 21.69
N LEU A 87 12.59 -30.48 21.81
CA LEU A 87 13.86 -30.11 22.46
C LEU A 87 14.53 -28.94 21.73
N THR A 88 14.46 -28.91 20.40
CA THR A 88 15.05 -27.80 19.60
C THR A 88 14.41 -26.46 19.97
N VAL A 89 13.08 -26.43 20.09
CA VAL A 89 12.37 -25.20 20.50
C VAL A 89 12.80 -24.79 21.91
N ALA A 90 12.88 -25.73 22.86
CA ALA A 90 13.32 -25.45 24.21
C ALA A 90 14.77 -24.92 24.26
N VAL A 91 15.69 -25.55 23.52
CA VAL A 91 17.09 -25.12 23.41
C VAL A 91 17.19 -23.72 22.82
N LEU A 92 16.43 -23.40 21.77
CA LEU A 92 16.45 -22.06 21.16
C LEU A 92 15.83 -21.00 22.07
N LEU A 93 14.81 -21.33 22.84
CA LEU A 93 14.25 -20.44 23.85
C LEU A 93 15.29 -20.16 24.94
N VAL A 94 15.94 -21.18 25.48
CA VAL A 94 17.01 -21.01 26.49
C VAL A 94 18.19 -20.23 25.92
N TYR A 95 18.63 -20.56 24.69
CA TYR A 95 19.72 -19.88 24.01
C TYR A 95 19.47 -18.37 23.86
N ARG A 96 18.21 -17.99 23.59
CA ARG A 96 17.79 -16.58 23.53
C ARG A 96 17.89 -15.84 24.88
N PHE A 97 17.80 -16.54 26.01
CA PHE A 97 17.89 -15.94 27.35
C PHE A 97 19.29 -16.01 27.96
N VAL A 98 20.11 -16.99 27.58
CA VAL A 98 21.44 -17.23 28.17
C VAL A 98 22.55 -16.45 27.46
N VAL A 99 22.39 -16.11 26.17
CA VAL A 99 23.37 -15.30 25.43
C VAL A 99 22.96 -13.82 25.45
N PRO A 100 23.61 -12.96 26.25
CA PRO A 100 23.33 -11.53 26.27
C PRO A 100 23.71 -10.95 24.90
N GLY A 101 22.72 -10.49 24.13
CA GLY A 101 22.91 -10.02 22.76
C GLY A 101 21.89 -10.53 21.75
N VAL A 102 21.08 -11.53 22.10
CA VAL A 102 19.93 -12.03 21.29
C VAL A 102 18.62 -11.35 21.69
N ALA A 103 18.68 -10.31 22.54
CA ALA A 103 17.56 -9.42 22.78
C ALA A 103 17.13 -8.83 21.44
N SER A 104 15.84 -8.92 21.15
CA SER A 104 15.22 -8.29 19.99
C SER A 104 15.63 -6.82 20.01
N ALA A 105 16.60 -6.45 19.18
CA ALA A 105 16.74 -5.06 18.77
C ALA A 105 15.41 -4.76 18.06
N ALA A 106 14.47 -4.17 18.79
CA ALA A 106 13.48 -3.31 18.17
C ALA A 106 14.27 -2.35 17.27
N PRO A 107 13.78 -2.03 16.07
CA PRO A 107 14.51 -1.13 15.18
C PRO A 107 14.75 0.17 15.94
N VAL A 108 15.99 0.35 16.39
CA VAL A 108 16.49 1.63 16.86
C VAL A 108 16.58 2.45 15.59
N GLY A 109 15.51 3.20 15.31
CA GLY A 109 15.56 4.27 14.32
C GLY A 109 16.69 5.23 14.70
N PRO A 110 17.24 5.97 13.73
CA PRO A 110 18.36 6.86 13.99
C PRO A 110 18.03 7.77 15.17
N GLU A 111 18.93 7.75 16.15
CA GLU A 111 18.88 8.56 17.36
C GLU A 111 18.65 10.03 16.97
N ALA A 112 17.50 10.58 17.39
CA ALA A 112 17.18 11.98 17.19
C ALA A 112 18.27 12.82 17.86
N PRO A 113 18.82 13.86 17.21
CA PRO A 113 19.78 14.73 17.87
C PRO A 113 19.08 15.43 19.03
N ARG A 114 19.53 15.13 20.26
CA ARG A 114 19.27 15.96 21.44
C ARG A 114 20.08 17.25 21.28
N GLY A 115 19.56 18.17 20.47
CA GLY A 115 19.95 19.56 20.45
C GLY A 115 18.78 20.39 20.95
N ALA A 116 19.01 21.20 21.98
CA ALA A 116 18.03 22.14 22.50
C ALA A 116 17.51 23.04 21.35
N ALA A 117 16.22 22.93 21.05
CA ALA A 117 15.56 23.74 20.05
C ALA A 117 15.41 25.17 20.57
N THR A 118 16.23 26.09 20.07
CA THR A 118 15.76 27.44 19.79
C THR A 118 14.77 27.32 18.64
N ALA A 119 13.51 27.70 18.88
CA ALA A 119 12.44 27.66 17.90
C ALA A 119 12.75 28.62 16.74
N ASP A 120 13.34 28.08 15.67
CA ASP A 120 13.34 28.74 14.36
C ASP A 120 11.98 28.50 13.71
N THR A 121 11.14 29.52 13.81
CA THR A 121 9.78 29.56 13.26
C THR A 121 9.86 29.87 11.77
N THR A 122 10.43 28.97 10.98
CA THR A 122 10.16 28.97 9.52
C THR A 122 8.86 28.20 9.34
N PRO A 123 7.79 28.78 8.76
CA PRO A 123 6.57 28.02 8.52
C PRO A 123 6.93 26.80 7.67
N ALA A 124 6.71 25.60 8.22
CA ALA A 124 6.89 24.37 7.47
C ALA A 124 5.99 24.47 6.22
N SER A 125 6.62 24.49 5.06
CA SER A 125 5.90 24.55 3.78
C SER A 125 4.99 23.34 3.65
N ARG A 126 3.67 23.55 3.65
CA ARG A 126 2.72 22.49 3.27
C ARG A 126 3.03 22.05 1.85
N SER A 127 3.00 20.73 1.62
CA SER A 127 3.21 20.17 0.29
C SER A 127 2.23 19.03 0.04
N VAL A 128 1.85 18.88 -1.22
CA VAL A 128 0.88 17.87 -1.65
C VAL A 128 1.30 17.27 -2.98
N ALA A 129 1.23 15.94 -3.09
CA ALA A 129 1.34 15.23 -4.35
C ALA A 129 -0.06 14.91 -4.88
N LEU A 130 -0.28 15.21 -6.16
CA LEU A 130 -1.54 14.91 -6.84
C LEU A 130 -1.47 13.52 -7.46
N THR A 131 -2.54 12.75 -7.29
CA THR A 131 -2.68 11.44 -7.92
C THR A 131 -4.04 11.26 -8.56
N PHE A 132 -4.08 10.61 -9.71
CA PHE A 132 -5.28 10.42 -10.52
C PHE A 132 -5.50 8.93 -10.80
N ASP A 133 -6.58 8.36 -10.31
CA ASP A 133 -6.91 6.96 -10.53
C ASP A 133 -7.80 6.81 -11.78
N ASP A 134 -7.96 5.55 -12.21
CA ASP A 134 -8.88 5.10 -13.26
C ASP A 134 -8.62 5.57 -14.70
N LEU A 135 -7.36 5.82 -15.08
CA LEU A 135 -7.03 6.15 -16.46
C LEU A 135 -7.36 4.99 -17.42
N PRO A 136 -7.78 5.29 -18.68
CA PRO A 136 -7.76 6.60 -19.33
C PRO A 136 -8.90 7.55 -18.95
N TRP A 137 -9.97 7.04 -18.32
CA TRP A 137 -11.09 7.83 -17.79
C TRP A 137 -11.92 6.98 -16.81
N ALA A 138 -12.43 7.61 -15.74
CA ALA A 138 -13.16 6.94 -14.66
C ALA A 138 -14.45 6.24 -15.13
N ASP A 139 -15.21 6.90 -16.00
CA ASP A 139 -16.40 6.35 -16.64
C ASP A 139 -16.08 5.89 -18.07
N ALA A 140 -16.27 4.59 -18.33
CA ALA A 140 -16.03 3.98 -19.62
C ALA A 140 -17.08 4.33 -20.69
N GLU A 141 -18.24 4.87 -20.29
CA GLU A 141 -19.34 5.25 -21.20
C GLU A 141 -19.13 6.63 -21.84
N VAL A 142 -18.20 7.44 -21.31
CA VAL A 142 -17.92 8.77 -21.86
C VAL A 142 -17.27 8.65 -23.26
N PRO A 143 -17.79 9.35 -24.28
CA PRO A 143 -17.21 9.33 -25.62
C PRO A 143 -15.74 9.80 -25.63
N LEU A 144 -14.89 9.11 -26.39
CA LEU A 144 -13.45 9.40 -26.43
C LEU A 144 -13.11 10.84 -26.86
N ASP A 145 -13.94 11.49 -27.67
CA ASP A 145 -13.75 12.91 -28.03
C ASP A 145 -13.92 13.82 -26.80
N SER A 146 -14.93 13.54 -25.97
CA SER A 146 -15.13 14.23 -24.69
C SER A 146 -14.00 13.93 -23.71
N VAL A 147 -13.55 12.67 -23.62
CA VAL A 147 -12.37 12.29 -22.81
C VAL A 147 -11.14 13.08 -23.26
N ALA A 148 -10.89 13.21 -24.56
CA ALA A 148 -9.75 13.94 -25.11
C ALA A 148 -9.81 15.44 -24.81
N GLU A 149 -10.99 16.07 -24.95
CA GLU A 149 -11.19 17.47 -24.57
C GLU A 149 -10.95 17.70 -23.07
N ARG A 150 -11.57 16.86 -22.22
CA ARG A 150 -11.50 16.96 -20.77
C ARG A 150 -10.09 16.66 -20.23
N THR A 151 -9.41 15.67 -20.79
CA THR A 151 -7.99 15.40 -20.52
C THR A 151 -7.14 16.62 -20.83
N ARG A 152 -7.26 17.23 -22.01
CA ARG A 152 -6.50 18.45 -22.35
C ARG A 152 -6.73 19.57 -21.36
N ARG A 153 -7.97 19.73 -20.87
CA ARG A 153 -8.34 20.72 -19.86
C ARG A 153 -7.65 20.45 -18.52
N MET A 154 -7.69 19.22 -18.02
CA MET A 154 -6.98 18.84 -16.78
C MET A 154 -5.48 19.09 -16.90
N LEU A 155 -4.86 18.67 -18.01
CA LEU A 155 -3.42 18.85 -18.23
C LEU A 155 -3.02 20.32 -18.35
N ALA A 156 -3.88 21.17 -18.93
CA ALA A 156 -3.65 22.61 -18.97
C ALA A 156 -3.68 23.23 -17.57
N VAL A 157 -4.60 22.79 -16.70
CA VAL A 157 -4.66 23.20 -15.29
C VAL A 157 -3.41 22.77 -14.53
N LEU A 158 -3.02 21.49 -14.63
CA LEU A 158 -1.81 20.99 -13.98
C LEU A 158 -0.56 21.80 -14.39
N ARG A 159 -0.44 22.11 -15.68
CA ARG A 159 0.65 22.94 -16.20
C ARG A 159 0.61 24.37 -15.67
N ALA A 160 -0.57 25.00 -15.65
CA ALA A 160 -0.73 26.38 -15.18
C ALA A 160 -0.34 26.54 -13.70
N HIS A 161 -0.62 25.53 -12.88
CA HIS A 161 -0.26 25.50 -11.46
C HIS A 161 1.14 24.91 -11.17
N GLY A 162 1.88 24.48 -12.20
CA GLY A 162 3.17 23.79 -12.02
C GLY A 162 3.04 22.53 -11.17
N ALA A 163 1.92 21.82 -11.27
CA ALA A 163 1.54 20.73 -10.40
C ALA A 163 1.88 19.37 -11.04
N PRO A 164 2.98 18.70 -10.65
CA PRO A 164 3.26 17.35 -11.11
C PRO A 164 2.24 16.37 -10.52
N GLY A 165 2.03 15.23 -11.18
CA GLY A 165 1.15 14.18 -10.70
C GLY A 165 1.60 12.78 -11.08
N VAL A 166 0.92 11.80 -10.52
CA VAL A 166 0.99 10.39 -10.94
C VAL A 166 -0.41 9.93 -11.31
N ALA A 167 -0.56 9.25 -12.43
CA ALA A 167 -1.84 8.79 -12.92
C ALA A 167 -1.85 7.27 -13.14
N PHE A 168 -2.82 6.56 -12.55
CA PHE A 168 -2.86 5.11 -12.46
C PHE A 168 -3.76 4.52 -13.54
N VAL A 169 -3.20 3.66 -14.38
CA VAL A 169 -3.84 3.14 -15.60
C VAL A 169 -4.47 1.78 -15.36
N ILE A 170 -5.73 1.63 -15.76
CA ILE A 170 -6.43 0.33 -15.85
C ILE A 170 -6.17 -0.26 -17.24
N GLY A 171 -5.35 -1.31 -17.32
CA GLY A 171 -4.88 -1.86 -18.60
C GLY A 171 -6.01 -2.31 -19.54
N ARG A 172 -7.07 -2.94 -19.01
CA ARG A 172 -8.22 -3.40 -19.81
C ARG A 172 -8.94 -2.24 -20.48
N ARG A 173 -9.11 -1.12 -19.78
CA ARG A 173 -9.78 0.08 -20.32
C ARG A 173 -9.03 0.72 -21.47
N VAL A 174 -7.75 0.40 -21.66
CA VAL A 174 -6.93 0.89 -22.76
C VAL A 174 -6.94 -0.09 -23.92
N LEU A 175 -6.74 -1.37 -23.64
CA LEU A 175 -6.43 -2.37 -24.65
C LEU A 175 -7.62 -3.22 -25.09
N ALA A 176 -8.70 -3.30 -24.30
CA ALA A 176 -9.85 -4.15 -24.59
C ALA A 176 -11.16 -3.39 -24.87
N ASP A 177 -11.27 -2.12 -24.46
CA ASP A 177 -12.53 -1.34 -24.54
C ASP A 177 -12.66 -0.56 -25.87
N GLY A 178 -12.07 -1.08 -26.95
CA GLY A 178 -12.09 -0.51 -28.30
C GLY A 178 -11.19 0.72 -28.48
N ASP A 179 -10.80 1.00 -29.73
CA ASP A 179 -9.99 2.16 -30.14
C ASP A 179 -8.72 2.37 -29.29
N ALA A 180 -7.95 1.28 -29.14
CA ALA A 180 -6.73 1.27 -28.32
C ALA A 180 -5.70 2.33 -28.76
N GLY A 181 -5.66 2.68 -30.04
CA GLY A 181 -4.80 3.74 -30.57
C GLY A 181 -5.08 5.08 -29.92
N ARG A 182 -6.34 5.55 -29.98
CA ARG A 182 -6.72 6.83 -29.36
C ARG A 182 -6.58 6.82 -27.84
N ARG A 183 -6.86 5.68 -27.19
CA ARG A 183 -6.67 5.53 -25.75
C ARG A 183 -5.19 5.60 -25.34
N LEU A 184 -4.29 5.01 -26.11
CA LEU A 184 -2.85 5.16 -25.91
C LEU A 184 -2.41 6.63 -26.12
N ASP A 185 -2.96 7.32 -27.11
CA ASP A 185 -2.65 8.74 -27.35
C ASP A 185 -3.11 9.66 -26.21
N LEU A 186 -4.25 9.36 -25.57
CA LEU A 186 -4.67 10.04 -24.35
C LEU A 186 -3.63 9.89 -23.23
N LEU A 187 -3.12 8.67 -23.02
CA LEU A 187 -2.10 8.41 -22.00
C LEU A 187 -0.75 9.03 -22.35
N ARG A 188 -0.37 9.09 -23.63
CA ARG A 188 0.80 9.85 -24.09
C ARG A 188 0.66 11.33 -23.76
N ALA A 189 -0.53 11.91 -23.92
CA ALA A 189 -0.76 13.31 -23.54
C ALA A 189 -0.52 13.55 -22.04
N TRP A 190 -0.98 12.63 -21.16
CA TRP A 190 -0.67 12.68 -19.72
C TRP A 190 0.84 12.65 -19.46
N ARG A 191 1.55 11.68 -20.04
CA ARG A 191 3.01 11.55 -19.92
C ARG A 191 3.75 12.79 -20.41
N ASP A 192 3.38 13.31 -21.58
CA ASP A 192 4.04 14.45 -22.23
C ASP A 192 3.78 15.75 -21.48
N ALA A 193 2.70 15.82 -20.69
CA ALA A 193 2.45 16.89 -19.73
C ALA A 193 3.28 16.75 -18.43
N GLY A 194 4.13 15.73 -18.32
CA GLY A 194 4.99 15.50 -17.16
C GLY A 194 4.36 14.68 -16.04
N VAL A 195 3.20 14.06 -16.28
CA VAL A 195 2.54 13.16 -15.31
C VAL A 195 3.13 11.76 -15.45
N GLU A 196 3.58 11.16 -14.35
CA GLU A 196 4.07 9.78 -14.35
C GLU A 196 2.90 8.80 -14.45
N LEU A 197 3.01 7.79 -15.31
CA LEU A 197 1.99 6.74 -15.41
C LEU A 197 2.32 5.57 -14.46
N GLY A 198 1.37 5.22 -13.60
CA GLY A 198 1.42 4.11 -12.67
C GLY A 198 0.47 2.97 -13.07
N ASN A 199 0.62 1.83 -12.41
CA ASN A 199 -0.19 0.63 -12.65
C ASN A 199 -1.40 0.59 -11.69
N HIS A 200 -2.61 0.43 -12.26
CA HIS A 200 -3.87 0.28 -11.52
C HIS A 200 -4.56 -1.06 -11.76
N THR A 201 -3.78 -2.12 -11.99
CA THR A 201 -4.21 -3.46 -12.40
C THR A 201 -4.80 -3.50 -13.81
N TRP A 202 -5.14 -4.70 -14.28
CA TRP A 202 -5.75 -4.89 -15.59
C TRP A 202 -7.26 -4.67 -15.53
N SER A 203 -7.96 -5.28 -14.59
CA SER A 203 -9.44 -5.27 -14.54
C SER A 203 -10.03 -4.43 -13.41
N HIS A 204 -9.21 -3.71 -12.64
CA HIS A 204 -9.65 -2.99 -11.45
C HIS A 204 -10.27 -3.94 -10.40
N LEU A 205 -9.63 -5.10 -10.17
CA LEU A 205 -10.14 -6.13 -9.26
C LEU A 205 -10.07 -5.69 -7.79
N SER A 206 -11.09 -6.05 -7.02
CA SER A 206 -11.04 -5.92 -5.55
C SER A 206 -10.12 -6.99 -4.97
N PHE A 207 -8.99 -6.58 -4.39
CA PHE A 207 -8.09 -7.52 -3.71
C PHE A 207 -8.72 -8.17 -2.47
N GLN A 208 -9.79 -7.60 -1.92
CA GLN A 208 -10.58 -8.25 -0.87
C GLN A 208 -11.30 -9.50 -1.37
N ASN A 209 -11.76 -9.51 -2.62
CA ASN A 209 -12.58 -10.60 -3.13
C ASN A 209 -11.79 -11.52 -4.08
N THR A 210 -10.52 -11.23 -4.30
CA THR A 210 -9.68 -11.91 -5.29
C THR A 210 -8.54 -12.66 -4.59
N PRO A 211 -8.35 -13.96 -4.88
CA PRO A 211 -7.17 -14.71 -4.44
C PRO A 211 -5.85 -14.04 -4.88
N LEU A 212 -4.79 -14.20 -4.08
CA LEU A 212 -3.50 -13.52 -4.30
C LEU A 212 -2.92 -13.81 -5.70
N ASP A 213 -2.88 -15.07 -6.13
CA ASP A 213 -2.36 -15.49 -7.43
C ASP A 213 -3.10 -14.82 -8.60
N ARG A 214 -4.43 -14.71 -8.49
CA ARG A 214 -5.28 -14.04 -9.49
C ARG A 214 -5.10 -12.54 -9.50
N TYR A 215 -4.90 -11.95 -8.33
CA TYR A 215 -4.65 -10.52 -8.21
C TYR A 215 -3.27 -10.15 -8.74
N GLU A 216 -2.24 -10.95 -8.46
CA GLU A 216 -0.89 -10.80 -9.01
C GLU A 216 -0.89 -10.89 -10.54
N ASP A 217 -1.62 -11.86 -11.13
CA ASP A 217 -1.80 -11.95 -12.59
C ASP A 217 -2.46 -10.70 -13.18
N ASP A 218 -3.49 -10.17 -12.52
CA ASP A 218 -4.16 -8.94 -12.97
C ASP A 218 -3.24 -7.71 -12.87
N VAL A 219 -2.35 -7.65 -11.87
CA VAL A 219 -1.30 -6.61 -11.77
C VAL A 219 -0.29 -6.74 -12.91
N LEU A 220 0.19 -7.96 -13.20
CA LEU A 220 1.14 -8.21 -14.29
C LEU A 220 0.58 -7.81 -15.65
N ARG A 221 -0.69 -8.10 -15.90
CA ARG A 221 -1.36 -7.70 -17.14
C ARG A 221 -1.55 -6.18 -17.22
N GLY A 222 -1.86 -5.54 -16.10
CA GLY A 222 -2.00 -4.07 -16.00
C GLY A 222 -0.68 -3.33 -16.24
N ASP A 223 0.45 -3.98 -15.97
CA ASP A 223 1.81 -3.44 -16.09
C ASP A 223 2.20 -3.07 -17.53
N ALA A 224 1.59 -3.74 -18.52
CA ALA A 224 1.97 -3.62 -19.93
C ALA A 224 1.88 -2.18 -20.45
N VAL A 225 0.81 -1.45 -20.14
CA VAL A 225 0.57 -0.11 -20.69
C VAL A 225 1.49 0.95 -20.06
N PRO A 226 1.58 1.10 -18.72
CA PRO A 226 2.52 2.04 -18.11
C PRO A 226 3.97 1.76 -18.50
N ARG A 227 4.42 0.49 -18.55
CA ARG A 227 5.79 0.17 -18.97
C ARG A 227 6.08 0.55 -20.40
N LEU A 228 5.15 0.26 -21.32
CA LEU A 228 5.30 0.66 -22.72
C LEU A 228 5.47 2.18 -22.83
N LEU A 229 4.53 2.95 -22.28
CA LEU A 229 4.47 4.39 -22.49
C LEU A 229 5.57 5.16 -21.74
N MET A 230 5.94 4.73 -20.54
CA MET A 230 7.09 5.30 -19.83
C MET A 230 8.41 4.90 -20.49
N GLY A 231 8.49 3.68 -21.05
CA GLY A 231 9.65 3.19 -21.80
C GLY A 231 9.95 3.99 -23.07
N GLU A 232 8.92 4.50 -23.76
CA GLU A 232 9.06 5.41 -24.91
C GLU A 232 9.89 6.67 -24.58
N VAL A 233 9.97 7.07 -23.32
CA VAL A 233 10.76 8.22 -22.84
C VAL A 233 11.91 7.82 -21.91
N GLY A 234 12.34 6.55 -21.96
CA GLY A 234 13.48 6.04 -21.18
C GLY A 234 13.24 5.99 -19.66
N LYS A 235 11.97 5.93 -19.22
CA LYS A 235 11.59 5.83 -17.82
C LYS A 235 10.93 4.48 -17.52
N THR A 236 10.98 4.04 -16.27
CA THR A 236 10.18 2.92 -15.77
C THR A 236 9.06 3.44 -14.88
N PRO A 237 7.87 2.83 -14.86
CA PRO A 237 6.84 3.16 -13.89
C PRO A 237 7.27 2.70 -12.49
N HIS A 238 7.15 3.57 -11.48
CA HIS A 238 7.56 3.24 -10.11
C HIS A 238 6.39 2.98 -9.17
N PHE A 239 5.19 3.43 -9.53
CA PHE A 239 4.06 3.46 -8.62
C PHE A 239 2.95 2.50 -9.02
N PHE A 240 2.45 1.79 -8.02
CA PHE A 240 1.27 0.95 -8.10
C PHE A 240 0.24 1.42 -7.08
N ARG A 241 -1.02 1.56 -7.49
CA ARG A 241 -2.13 1.76 -6.55
C ARG A 241 -3.10 0.58 -6.65
N PRO A 242 -3.43 -0.10 -5.53
CA PRO A 242 -4.45 -1.13 -5.57
C PRO A 242 -5.85 -0.51 -5.74
N PRO A 243 -6.69 -1.04 -6.63
CA PRO A 243 -8.11 -0.72 -6.71
C PRO A 243 -8.78 -0.73 -5.34
N PHE A 244 -9.65 0.26 -5.12
CA PHE A 244 -10.33 0.51 -3.84
C PHE A 244 -9.36 0.64 -2.66
N ASN A 245 -8.08 0.96 -2.90
CA ASN A 245 -7.01 1.04 -1.91
C ASN A 245 -6.84 -0.23 -1.04
N GLN A 246 -7.21 -1.39 -1.57
CA GLN A 246 -7.21 -2.66 -0.83
C GLN A 246 -5.85 -3.35 -0.90
N THR A 247 -5.24 -3.59 0.26
CA THR A 247 -3.93 -4.26 0.35
C THR A 247 -4.02 -5.73 0.78
N GLY A 248 -5.23 -6.30 0.83
CA GLY A 248 -5.47 -7.71 1.10
C GLY A 248 -6.21 -7.99 2.41
N ARG A 249 -6.82 -9.18 2.49
CA ARG A 249 -7.68 -9.62 3.61
C ARG A 249 -6.97 -10.05 4.88
N THR A 250 -5.72 -10.48 4.74
CA THR A 250 -4.93 -11.05 5.83
C THR A 250 -3.55 -10.43 5.82
N ARG A 251 -2.86 -10.44 6.97
CA ARG A 251 -1.45 -10.00 7.03
C ARG A 251 -0.58 -10.78 6.05
N VAL A 252 -0.78 -12.10 5.96
CA VAL A 252 -0.03 -12.97 5.06
C VAL A 252 -0.23 -12.56 3.59
N ALA A 253 -1.47 -12.35 3.14
CA ALA A 253 -1.73 -11.94 1.76
C ALA A 253 -1.16 -10.55 1.45
N ARG A 254 -1.30 -9.60 2.39
CA ARG A 254 -0.76 -8.26 2.27
C ARG A 254 0.76 -8.25 2.17
N ASP A 255 1.43 -8.97 3.07
CA ASP A 255 2.89 -8.98 3.15
C ASP A 255 3.48 -9.70 1.93
N ALA A 256 2.84 -10.79 1.46
CA ALA A 256 3.21 -11.46 0.21
C ALA A 256 3.01 -10.54 -1.00
N PHE A 257 1.89 -9.81 -1.07
CA PHE A 257 1.64 -8.86 -2.14
C PHE A 257 2.63 -7.69 -2.14
N ALA A 258 3.00 -7.17 -0.96
CA ALA A 258 4.03 -6.14 -0.84
C ALA A 258 5.40 -6.63 -1.33
N ALA A 259 5.77 -7.88 -1.03
CA ALA A 259 6.99 -8.49 -1.56
C ALA A 259 6.93 -8.66 -3.09
N PHE A 260 5.80 -9.12 -3.62
CA PHE A 260 5.56 -9.25 -5.06
C PHE A 260 5.75 -7.92 -5.82
N LEU A 261 5.25 -6.80 -5.26
CA LEU A 261 5.45 -5.47 -5.83
C LEU A 261 6.91 -5.03 -5.76
N ALA A 262 7.56 -5.22 -4.62
CA ALA A 262 8.96 -4.83 -4.40
C ALA A 262 9.92 -5.56 -5.36
N GLU A 263 9.72 -6.86 -5.58
CA GLU A 263 10.47 -7.67 -6.57
C GLU A 263 10.40 -7.11 -8.00
N ARG A 264 9.36 -6.33 -8.31
CA ARG A 264 9.11 -5.75 -9.64
C ARG A 264 9.45 -4.27 -9.72
N GLY A 265 10.05 -3.72 -8.67
CA GLY A 265 10.44 -2.32 -8.57
C GLY A 265 9.26 -1.36 -8.33
N TYR A 266 8.10 -1.88 -7.90
CA TYR A 266 6.94 -1.06 -7.61
C TYR A 266 6.92 -0.63 -6.14
N ALA A 267 6.76 0.66 -5.93
CA ALA A 267 6.32 1.24 -4.67
C ALA A 267 4.79 1.34 -4.66
N LEU A 268 4.18 0.97 -3.53
CA LEU A 268 2.77 1.23 -3.32
C LEU A 268 2.55 2.74 -3.16
N ALA A 269 1.58 3.29 -3.87
CA ALA A 269 1.18 4.68 -3.79
C ALA A 269 0.05 4.85 -2.76
N PRO A 270 0.34 5.34 -1.54
CA PRO A 270 -0.68 5.61 -0.53
C PRO A 270 -1.54 6.81 -0.93
N PHE A 271 -2.62 7.05 -0.19
CA PHE A 271 -3.29 8.35 -0.13
C PHE A 271 -3.49 8.75 1.33
N THR A 272 -3.46 10.06 1.60
CA THR A 272 -3.71 10.60 2.94
C THR A 272 -5.02 11.38 3.00
N VAL A 273 -5.45 11.96 1.87
CA VAL A 273 -6.73 12.66 1.72
C VAL A 273 -7.41 12.18 0.42
N GLU A 274 -8.70 11.90 0.52
CA GLU A 274 -9.65 11.81 -0.60
C GLU A 274 -10.87 12.69 -0.26
N ASP A 275 -11.61 13.11 -1.28
CA ASP A 275 -12.81 13.94 -1.15
C ASP A 275 -14.05 13.28 -1.77
N VAL A 276 -13.97 11.97 -2.03
CA VAL A 276 -15.09 11.18 -2.55
C VAL A 276 -15.62 11.74 -3.89
N ASP A 277 -14.73 12.33 -4.69
CA ASP A 277 -15.01 12.92 -6.00
C ASP A 277 -15.88 12.03 -6.90
N TYR A 278 -15.63 10.71 -6.93
CA TYR A 278 -16.43 9.74 -7.70
C TYR A 278 -17.94 9.82 -7.38
N ALA A 279 -18.32 10.07 -6.13
CA ALA A 279 -19.74 10.18 -5.75
C ALA A 279 -20.33 11.50 -6.24
N PHE A 280 -19.55 12.58 -6.21
CA PHE A 280 -19.96 13.87 -6.74
C PHE A 280 -20.02 13.86 -8.28
N ASP A 281 -19.11 13.17 -8.95
CA ASP A 281 -19.07 13.02 -10.40
C ASP A 281 -20.32 12.29 -10.92
N ASP A 282 -20.66 11.17 -10.29
CA ASP A 282 -21.87 10.40 -10.59
C ASP A 282 -23.14 11.26 -10.52
N LEU A 283 -23.27 12.08 -9.46
CA LEU A 283 -24.39 13.01 -9.33
C LEU A 283 -24.33 14.14 -10.35
N TYR A 284 -23.13 14.65 -10.65
CA TYR A 284 -22.93 15.74 -11.59
C TYR A 284 -23.33 15.32 -13.02
N ARG A 285 -22.96 14.10 -13.41
CA ARG A 285 -23.35 13.49 -14.69
C ARG A 285 -24.84 13.18 -14.71
N ALA A 286 -25.40 12.62 -13.64
CA ALA A 286 -26.83 12.32 -13.53
C ALA A 286 -27.72 13.57 -13.62
N ALA A 287 -27.22 14.74 -13.19
CA ALA A 287 -27.92 16.01 -13.35
C ALA A 287 -28.11 16.44 -14.82
N GLY A 288 -27.39 15.83 -15.78
CA GLY A 288 -27.71 15.89 -17.21
C GLY A 288 -27.74 17.29 -17.83
N GLY A 289 -27.02 18.26 -17.27
CA GLY A 289 -27.02 19.65 -17.72
C GLY A 289 -28.01 20.56 -17.00
N ASP A 290 -28.74 20.09 -15.96
CA ASP A 290 -29.45 20.97 -15.04
C ASP A 290 -28.44 21.85 -14.28
N THR A 291 -28.28 23.08 -14.78
CA THR A 291 -27.32 24.06 -14.27
C THR A 291 -27.48 24.35 -12.78
N ALA A 292 -28.70 24.31 -12.24
CA ALA A 292 -28.95 24.58 -10.83
C ALA A 292 -28.41 23.43 -9.95
N SER A 293 -28.75 22.18 -10.31
CA SER A 293 -28.23 20.99 -9.62
C SER A 293 -26.72 20.86 -9.76
N GLN A 294 -26.18 21.02 -10.97
CA GLN A 294 -24.73 20.97 -11.22
C GLN A 294 -23.96 22.05 -10.44
N ALA A 295 -24.50 23.27 -10.35
CA ALA A 295 -23.90 24.33 -9.55
C ALA A 295 -23.99 24.03 -8.04
N ARG A 296 -25.08 23.42 -7.56
CA ARG A 296 -25.22 22.97 -6.17
C ARG A 296 -24.19 21.88 -5.85
N ILE A 297 -24.11 20.84 -6.68
CA ILE A 297 -23.15 19.73 -6.54
C ILE A 297 -21.73 20.27 -6.49
N GLY A 298 -21.33 21.10 -7.45
CA GLY A 298 -19.99 21.67 -7.49
C GLY A 298 -19.61 22.55 -6.30
N ARG A 299 -20.54 23.37 -5.79
CA ARG A 299 -20.29 24.14 -4.54
C ARG A 299 -20.14 23.22 -3.34
N THR A 300 -20.95 22.18 -3.25
CA THR A 300 -20.87 21.21 -2.16
C THR A 300 -19.60 20.38 -2.22
N TYR A 301 -19.17 20.00 -3.43
CA TYR A 301 -17.92 19.31 -3.68
C TYR A 301 -16.72 20.11 -3.15
N LEU A 302 -16.59 21.38 -3.53
CA LEU A 302 -15.51 22.25 -3.03
C LEU A 302 -15.53 22.42 -1.50
N ALA A 303 -16.71 22.59 -0.91
CA ALA A 303 -16.84 22.70 0.54
C ALA A 303 -16.47 21.40 1.28
N HIS A 304 -16.81 20.25 0.68
CA HIS A 304 -16.42 18.95 1.23
C HIS A 304 -14.92 18.71 1.09
N PHE A 305 -14.32 19.06 -0.05
CA PHE A 305 -12.86 19.04 -0.25
C PHE A 305 -12.12 19.83 0.84
N ASP A 306 -12.57 21.05 1.15
CA ASP A 306 -11.97 21.84 2.24
C ASP A 306 -12.08 21.17 3.62
N THR A 307 -13.18 20.45 3.84
CA THR A 307 -13.44 19.69 5.06
C THR A 307 -12.52 18.47 5.16
N ALA A 308 -12.37 17.71 4.07
CA ALA A 308 -11.48 16.56 3.96
C ALA A 308 -10.00 16.97 4.15
N MET A 309 -9.56 18.04 3.48
CA MET A 309 -8.21 18.59 3.66
C MET A 309 -7.98 19.03 5.11
N ALA A 310 -8.94 19.73 5.74
CA ALA A 310 -8.82 20.14 7.13
C ALA A 310 -8.72 18.93 8.08
N PHE A 311 -9.44 17.84 7.79
CA PHE A 311 -9.35 16.60 8.55
C PHE A 311 -7.98 15.92 8.39
N GLY A 312 -7.50 15.73 7.16
CA GLY A 312 -6.19 15.13 6.90
C GLY A 312 -5.03 15.92 7.50
N GLU A 313 -5.09 17.25 7.43
CA GLU A 313 -4.15 18.16 8.10
C GLU A 313 -4.13 17.95 9.62
N ARG A 314 -5.30 17.95 10.28
CA ARG A 314 -5.41 17.70 11.73
C ARG A 314 -4.90 16.31 12.09
N LEU A 315 -5.33 15.29 11.36
CA LEU A 315 -4.98 13.91 11.64
C LEU A 315 -3.49 13.66 11.46
N SER A 316 -2.84 14.31 10.48
CA SER A 316 -1.39 14.31 10.35
C SER A 316 -0.71 14.88 11.60
N ARG A 317 -1.12 16.07 12.06
CA ARG A 317 -0.54 16.70 13.27
C ARG A 317 -0.73 15.82 14.51
N GLU A 318 -1.91 15.24 14.69
CA GLU A 318 -2.20 14.33 15.80
C GLU A 318 -1.43 13.00 15.73
N THR A 319 -0.96 12.60 14.56
CA THR A 319 -0.25 11.32 14.35
C THR A 319 1.26 11.49 14.44
N PHE A 320 1.79 12.57 13.88
CA PHE A 320 3.23 12.78 13.69
C PHE A 320 3.79 14.01 14.41
N GLY A 321 2.96 14.77 15.13
CA GLY A 321 3.35 16.03 15.77
C GLY A 321 3.58 17.19 14.78
N ARG A 322 3.33 16.97 13.49
CA ARG A 322 3.49 17.96 12.40
C ARG A 322 2.59 17.62 11.22
N GLU A 323 2.45 18.55 10.29
CA GLU A 323 1.89 18.26 8.97
C GLU A 323 2.96 17.58 8.11
N ILE A 324 2.61 16.42 7.55
CA ILE A 324 3.40 15.71 6.56
C ILE A 324 2.99 16.17 5.16
N PRO A 325 3.83 15.97 4.13
CA PRO A 325 3.38 16.08 2.75
C PRO A 325 2.15 15.20 2.54
N GLN A 326 1.06 15.76 2.01
CA GLN A 326 -0.17 15.01 1.75
C GLN A 326 -0.08 14.32 0.38
N VAL A 327 -0.77 13.19 0.21
CA VAL A 327 -1.04 12.59 -1.11
C VAL A 327 -2.54 12.64 -1.32
N LEU A 328 -2.95 13.46 -2.30
CA LEU A 328 -4.34 13.65 -2.67
C LEU A 328 -4.72 12.63 -3.74
N LEU A 329 -5.75 11.82 -3.46
CA LEU A 329 -6.38 10.93 -4.42
C LEU A 329 -7.52 11.67 -5.11
N LEU A 330 -7.48 11.67 -6.44
CA LEU A 330 -8.53 12.13 -7.34
C LEU A 330 -8.74 11.07 -8.43
N HIS A 331 -9.82 11.17 -9.19
CA HIS A 331 -10.07 10.38 -10.39
C HIS A 331 -10.01 11.25 -11.65
N ALA A 332 -9.62 10.66 -12.77
CA ALA A 332 -9.75 11.31 -14.08
C ALA A 332 -11.20 11.22 -14.56
N ASP A 333 -12.04 12.16 -14.12
CA ASP A 333 -13.49 12.18 -14.34
C ASP A 333 -14.02 13.56 -14.82
N ASP A 334 -15.33 13.65 -15.05
CA ASP A 334 -15.97 14.83 -15.64
C ASP A 334 -16.00 16.00 -14.67
N LEU A 335 -16.23 15.71 -13.39
CA LEU A 335 -16.22 16.70 -12.33
C LEU A 335 -14.84 17.33 -12.17
N ASN A 336 -13.78 16.54 -12.05
CA ASN A 336 -12.41 17.02 -11.90
C ASN A 336 -11.91 17.72 -13.17
N ALA A 337 -12.36 17.31 -14.37
CA ALA A 337 -12.10 18.07 -15.58
C ALA A 337 -12.58 19.53 -15.50
N LEU A 338 -13.62 19.80 -14.70
CA LEU A 338 -14.20 21.13 -14.50
C LEU A 338 -13.67 21.83 -13.24
N TYR A 339 -13.47 21.09 -12.15
CA TYR A 339 -13.22 21.65 -10.83
C TYR A 339 -11.76 21.60 -10.39
N LEU A 340 -10.88 20.85 -11.06
CA LEU A 340 -9.47 20.71 -10.67
C LEU A 340 -8.79 22.05 -10.42
N GLY A 341 -8.98 23.05 -11.29
CA GLY A 341 -8.36 24.37 -11.11
C GLY A 341 -8.80 25.08 -9.83
N ARG A 342 -10.05 24.87 -9.39
CA ARG A 342 -10.55 25.41 -8.11
C ARG A 342 -10.00 24.64 -6.92
N LEU A 343 -9.88 23.31 -7.02
CA LEU A 343 -9.25 22.49 -5.97
C LEU A 343 -7.79 22.91 -5.76
N LEU A 344 -7.03 23.09 -6.84
CA LEU A 344 -5.63 23.54 -6.77
C LEU A 344 -5.53 24.95 -6.16
N ALA A 345 -6.41 25.88 -6.55
CA ALA A 345 -6.46 27.21 -5.95
C ALA A 345 -6.81 27.16 -4.45
N HIS A 346 -7.70 26.27 -4.01
CA HIS A 346 -7.97 26.06 -2.58
C HIS A 346 -6.74 25.53 -1.84
N LEU A 347 -5.98 24.59 -2.43
CA LEU A 347 -4.73 24.10 -1.84
C LEU A 347 -3.69 25.22 -1.72
N GLU A 348 -3.49 26.03 -2.76
CA GLU A 348 -2.58 27.18 -2.74
C GLU A 348 -2.98 28.21 -1.68
N ALA A 349 -4.28 28.53 -1.57
CA ALA A 349 -4.81 29.42 -0.54
C ALA A 349 -4.59 28.88 0.89
N ARG A 350 -4.52 27.55 1.04
CA ARG A 350 -4.15 26.86 2.29
C ARG A 350 -2.64 26.78 2.51
N GLY A 351 -1.82 27.34 1.61
CA GLY A 351 -0.37 27.38 1.70
C GLY A 351 0.36 26.15 1.15
N TYR A 352 -0.33 25.28 0.40
CA TYR A 352 0.30 24.12 -0.22
C TYR A 352 1.15 24.49 -1.43
N ARG A 353 2.25 23.75 -1.61
CA ARG A 353 2.98 23.63 -2.86
C ARG A 353 2.80 22.24 -3.44
N PHE A 354 2.73 22.15 -4.76
CA PHE A 354 2.63 20.87 -5.46
C PHE A 354 4.02 20.23 -5.60
N VAL A 355 4.13 18.95 -5.24
CA VAL A 355 5.38 18.18 -5.31
C VAL A 355 5.14 16.83 -5.98
N SER A 356 6.20 16.23 -6.52
CA SER A 356 6.08 14.87 -7.08
C SER A 356 5.72 13.86 -5.98
N LEU A 357 5.06 12.76 -6.35
CA LEU A 357 4.78 11.68 -5.39
C LEU A 357 6.07 11.15 -4.76
N LYS A 358 7.14 10.95 -5.55
CA LYS A 358 8.46 10.56 -5.04
C LYS A 358 8.98 11.52 -3.96
N THR A 359 8.80 12.83 -4.14
CA THR A 359 9.20 13.84 -3.15
C THR A 359 8.35 13.74 -1.88
N ALA A 360 7.03 13.59 -2.00
CA ALA A 360 6.15 13.42 -0.85
C ALA A 360 6.50 12.16 -0.04
N LEU A 361 6.73 11.03 -0.72
CA LEU A 361 7.06 9.74 -0.10
C LEU A 361 8.47 9.68 0.51
N ALA A 362 9.32 10.66 0.27
CA ALA A 362 10.64 10.75 0.92
C ALA A 362 10.55 11.20 2.38
N ASP A 363 9.41 11.74 2.82
CA ASP A 363 9.16 12.10 4.21
C ASP A 363 9.09 10.84 5.09
N SER A 364 9.73 10.88 6.26
CA SER A 364 9.86 9.73 7.17
C SER A 364 8.53 9.15 7.65
N ALA A 365 7.44 9.93 7.63
CA ALA A 365 6.11 9.44 7.96
C ALA A 365 5.65 8.31 7.03
N TYR A 366 6.06 8.32 5.76
CA TYR A 366 5.70 7.30 4.77
C TYR A 366 6.41 5.95 4.98
N ALA A 367 7.45 5.92 5.82
CA ALA A 367 8.07 4.68 6.27
C ALA A 367 7.33 4.02 7.46
N THR A 368 6.26 4.66 7.96
CA THR A 368 5.49 4.13 9.10
C THR A 368 4.81 2.81 8.72
N PRO A 369 4.90 1.76 9.57
CA PRO A 369 4.27 0.48 9.28
C PRO A 369 2.75 0.58 9.05
N ASP A 370 2.25 -0.09 7.99
CA ASP A 370 0.82 -0.30 7.81
C ASP A 370 0.31 -1.28 8.89
N GLY A 371 -0.41 -0.76 9.88
CA GLY A 371 -1.03 -1.57 10.94
C GLY A 371 -2.38 -2.17 10.56
N TYR A 372 -2.94 -1.80 9.41
CA TYR A 372 -4.28 -2.18 8.98
C TYR A 372 -4.31 -3.47 8.18
N VAL A 373 -5.30 -4.27 8.52
CA VAL A 373 -5.80 -5.41 7.76
C VAL A 373 -7.31 -5.38 7.97
N GLY A 374 -8.06 -5.31 6.89
CA GLY A 374 -9.50 -5.17 6.93
C GLY A 374 -10.07 -4.95 5.54
N ARG A 375 -11.40 -4.90 5.45
CA ARG A 375 -12.15 -4.89 4.19
C ARG A 375 -12.02 -3.59 3.38
N TYR A 376 -11.81 -2.47 4.05
CA TYR A 376 -11.97 -1.15 3.43
C TYR A 376 -10.64 -0.53 3.05
N GLY A 377 -10.62 0.23 1.96
CA GLY A 377 -9.46 0.98 1.50
C GLY A 377 -9.24 2.29 2.24
N ILE A 378 -9.07 2.25 3.57
CA ILE A 378 -8.97 3.48 4.36
C ILE A 378 -7.67 4.25 4.08
N SER A 379 -7.69 5.56 4.33
CA SER A 379 -6.53 6.45 4.26
C SER A 379 -5.32 5.90 5.03
N TRP A 380 -4.12 6.12 4.49
CA TRP A 380 -2.89 5.68 5.14
C TRP A 380 -2.66 6.35 6.50
N LEU A 381 -3.21 7.53 6.74
CA LEU A 381 -3.18 8.15 8.06
C LEU A 381 -3.81 7.23 9.13
N HIS A 382 -4.96 6.60 8.82
CA HIS A 382 -5.58 5.65 9.74
C HIS A 382 -4.80 4.36 9.89
N ARG A 383 -4.16 3.90 8.81
CA ARG A 383 -3.31 2.69 8.81
C ARG A 383 -2.08 2.85 9.67
N TRP A 384 -1.40 4.00 9.54
CA TRP A 384 -0.22 4.35 10.31
C TRP A 384 -0.54 4.58 11.77
N ARG A 385 -1.64 5.27 12.10
CA ARG A 385 -2.11 5.40 13.49
C ARG A 385 -2.27 4.04 14.15
N LYS A 386 -2.90 3.08 13.45
CA LYS A 386 -3.02 1.71 13.94
C LYS A 386 -1.66 1.03 14.10
N GLY A 387 -0.73 1.25 13.17
CA GLY A 387 0.65 0.74 13.24
C GLY A 387 1.44 1.28 14.44
N LEU A 388 1.20 2.54 14.80
CA LEU A 388 1.79 3.23 15.94
C LEU A 388 1.06 2.95 17.28
N GLY A 389 -0.02 2.17 17.28
CA GLY A 389 -0.82 1.89 18.48
C GLY A 389 -1.63 3.10 18.98
N LEU A 390 -1.89 4.09 18.13
CA LEU A 390 -2.66 5.28 18.46
C LEU A 390 -4.18 5.00 18.37
N PRO A 391 -5.03 5.75 19.11
CA PRO A 391 -6.48 5.63 19.02
C PRO A 391 -7.01 5.84 17.59
N SER A 392 -7.98 5.00 17.21
CA SER A 392 -8.66 5.13 15.92
C SER A 392 -9.49 6.40 15.87
N ARG A 393 -9.37 7.12 14.75
CA ARG A 393 -10.17 8.31 14.39
C ARG A 393 -11.06 8.06 13.18
N LEU A 394 -11.17 6.81 12.73
CA LEU A 394 -11.84 6.47 11.46
C LEU A 394 -13.31 6.90 11.43
N ARG A 395 -14.00 6.91 12.58
CA ARG A 395 -15.41 7.36 12.67
C ARG A 395 -15.57 8.89 12.63
N GLU A 396 -14.47 9.63 12.70
CA GLU A 396 -14.44 11.09 12.68
C GLU A 396 -14.06 11.62 11.29
N GLU A 397 -13.67 10.74 10.36
CA GLU A 397 -13.44 11.10 8.97
C GLU A 397 -14.75 11.65 8.37
N PRO A 398 -14.74 12.85 7.79
CA PRO A 398 -15.96 13.53 7.41
C PRO A 398 -16.60 12.83 6.22
N ASP A 399 -17.84 12.40 6.37
CA ASP A 399 -18.69 12.02 5.25
C ASP A 399 -19.08 13.26 4.42
N PRO A 400 -19.35 13.11 3.11
CA PRO A 400 -20.02 14.17 2.36
C PRO A 400 -21.43 14.42 2.94
N PRO A 401 -22.04 15.59 2.68
CA PRO A 401 -23.34 15.90 3.24
C PRO A 401 -24.37 14.80 2.96
N ALA A 402 -25.26 14.54 3.93
CA ALA A 402 -26.16 13.38 3.88
C ALA A 402 -26.97 13.25 2.56
N TRP A 403 -27.35 14.37 1.94
CA TRP A 403 -28.05 14.34 0.65
C TRP A 403 -27.19 13.76 -0.48
N VAL A 404 -25.87 14.01 -0.49
CA VAL A 404 -24.94 13.46 -1.48
C VAL A 404 -24.90 11.94 -1.35
N LEU A 405 -24.73 11.43 -0.12
CA LEU A 405 -24.71 9.98 0.13
C LEU A 405 -26.04 9.32 -0.23
N GLN A 406 -27.17 9.95 0.11
CA GLN A 406 -28.49 9.42 -0.17
C GLN A 406 -28.77 9.35 -1.67
N ASP A 407 -28.44 10.41 -2.41
CA ASP A 407 -28.65 10.50 -3.86
C ASP A 407 -27.69 9.55 -4.59
N TYR A 408 -26.43 9.47 -4.16
CA TYR A 408 -25.45 8.52 -4.71
C TYR A 408 -25.92 7.08 -4.52
N GLN A 409 -26.37 6.73 -3.30
CA GLN A 409 -26.94 5.40 -3.04
C GLN A 409 -28.20 5.17 -3.88
N ALA A 410 -29.05 6.19 -4.08
CA ALA A 410 -30.23 6.06 -4.93
C ALA A 410 -29.88 5.75 -6.37
N LEU A 411 -28.84 6.38 -6.92
CA LEU A 411 -28.37 6.16 -8.29
C LEU A 411 -27.87 4.72 -8.52
N HIS A 412 -27.30 4.10 -7.48
CA HIS A 412 -26.69 2.76 -7.54
C HIS A 412 -27.55 1.63 -6.98
N ARG A 413 -28.76 1.93 -6.46
CA ARG A 413 -29.77 0.91 -6.14
C ARG A 413 -30.41 0.41 -7.44
N LYS A 414 -29.74 -0.51 -8.13
CA LYS A 414 -30.30 -1.30 -9.24
C LYS A 414 -30.66 -2.71 -8.78
#